data_AF-A0A2T2W1X6-F1
#
_entry.id   AF-A0A2T2W1X6-F1
#
_cell.length_a   1.000
_cell.length_b   1.000
_cell.length_c   1.000
_cell.angle_alpha   90.00
_cell.angle_beta   90.00
_cell.angle_gamma   90.00
#
_symmetry.space_group_name_H-M   'P 1'
#
loop_
_entity.id
_entity.type
_entity.pdbx_description
1 polymer ?
#
loop_
_entity_poly.entity_id
_entity_poly.type
_entity_poly.pdbx_seq_one_letter_code
_entity_poly.pdbx_strand_id
1 'polypeptide(L)'
;MSDVVSALAWLPGLASPWLVPLVAATPTADTGADTGPMVLAGVLLSLVVIYVASKLGGELSKLLDLPPVLGELVAGVVVGVSALHLIMFPETGAVAADSQLMGLLQWLGGLSPEAVAEVFRSQSEVISVLAELGVIILLFEIGLESDLRELQKVGYQAAIVAVVGVAAPFALGTAGLMMLFHV
;
A
#
# COMPACT_ATOMS: atom_id res chain seq x y z
N MET A 1 -13.48 30.23 0.54
CA MET A 1 -12.76 31.32 1.24
C MET A 1 -13.44 32.68 1.06
N SER A 2 -14.06 32.96 -0.11
CA SER A 2 -14.83 34.19 -0.38
C SER A 2 -16.14 34.31 0.42
N ASP A 3 -16.88 33.20 0.59
CA ASP A 3 -18.26 33.25 1.09
C ASP A 3 -18.37 33.52 2.59
N VAL A 4 -17.40 33.02 3.37
CA VAL A 4 -17.29 33.28 4.82
C VAL A 4 -16.92 34.75 5.08
N VAL A 5 -16.05 35.33 4.24
CA VAL A 5 -15.63 36.73 4.36
C VAL A 5 -16.80 37.67 4.03
N SER A 6 -17.62 37.35 3.02
CA SER A 6 -18.85 38.11 2.74
C SER A 6 -19.91 37.99 3.84
N ALA A 7 -20.01 36.83 4.49
CA ALA A 7 -20.95 36.59 5.59
C ALA A 7 -20.51 37.22 6.93
N LEU A 8 -19.26 37.68 7.05
CA LEU A 8 -18.76 38.41 8.24
C LEU A 8 -18.69 39.93 8.01
N ALA A 9 -18.70 40.37 6.75
CA ALA A 9 -18.57 41.78 6.35
C ALA A 9 -19.77 42.67 6.75
N TRP A 10 -20.93 42.10 7.09
CA TRP A 10 -22.14 42.85 7.48
C TRP A 10 -22.27 43.10 8.99
N LEU A 11 -21.36 42.58 9.83
CA LEU A 11 -21.34 42.82 11.29
C LEU A 11 -20.37 43.96 11.65
N PRO A 12 -20.85 45.18 11.96
CA PRO A 12 -19.99 46.31 12.24
C PRO A 12 -19.34 46.13 13.62
N GLY A 13 -18.06 45.74 13.64
CA GLY A 13 -17.25 45.62 14.87
C GLY A 13 -16.27 44.45 14.91
N LEU A 14 -16.43 43.44 14.06
CA LEU A 14 -15.56 42.25 14.01
C LEU A 14 -14.34 42.40 13.07
N ALA A 15 -14.30 43.46 12.27
CA ALA A 15 -13.18 43.77 11.35
C ALA A 15 -11.98 44.45 12.05
N SER A 16 -11.86 44.34 13.37
CA SER A 16 -10.72 44.90 14.09
C SER A 16 -9.48 44.00 13.90
N PRO A 17 -8.29 44.56 13.63
CA PRO A 17 -7.09 43.78 13.31
C PRO A 17 -6.62 42.88 14.46
N TRP A 18 -7.10 43.12 15.68
CA TRP A 18 -6.79 42.32 16.86
C TRP A 18 -7.75 41.13 17.07
N LEU A 19 -8.91 41.08 16.38
CA LEU A 19 -9.81 39.93 16.37
C LEU A 19 -9.50 38.94 15.24
N VAL A 20 -8.72 39.36 14.23
CA VAL A 20 -8.26 38.50 13.13
C VAL A 20 -7.54 37.23 13.63
N PRO A 21 -6.63 37.28 14.63
CA PRO A 21 -6.01 36.08 15.17
C PRO A 21 -7.00 35.16 15.88
N LEU A 22 -8.06 35.70 16.48
CA LEU A 22 -9.05 34.95 17.26
C LEU A 22 -10.08 34.27 16.35
N VAL A 23 -10.47 34.90 15.24
CA VAL A 23 -11.31 34.30 14.18
C VAL A 23 -10.50 33.33 13.30
N ALA A 24 -9.19 33.54 13.15
CA ALA A 24 -8.30 32.52 12.58
C ALA A 24 -8.09 31.32 13.53
N ALA A 25 -8.27 31.51 14.85
CA ALA A 25 -8.13 30.48 15.87
C ALA A 25 -9.45 29.82 16.28
N THR A 26 -10.62 30.32 15.84
CA THR A 26 -11.82 29.49 15.88
C THR A 26 -11.53 28.30 14.98
N PRO A 27 -11.58 27.06 15.49
CA PRO A 27 -11.54 25.91 14.61
C PRO A 27 -12.72 26.14 13.68
N THR A 28 -12.43 26.41 12.41
CA THR A 28 -13.43 26.25 11.37
C THR A 28 -14.05 24.91 11.66
N ALA A 29 -15.35 24.89 11.97
CA ALA A 29 -16.06 23.63 12.13
C ALA A 29 -15.69 22.80 10.91
N ASP A 30 -14.82 21.82 11.13
CA ASP A 30 -14.29 20.95 10.11
C ASP A 30 -15.52 20.28 9.53
N THR A 31 -16.01 20.85 8.45
CA THR A 31 -16.71 20.11 7.40
C THR A 31 -15.67 19.44 6.51
N GLY A 32 -14.48 19.16 7.06
CA GLY A 32 -13.74 17.97 6.69
C GLY A 32 -14.70 16.81 6.89
N ALA A 33 -15.27 16.32 5.79
CA ALA A 33 -15.91 15.02 5.76
C ALA A 33 -15.07 14.07 6.61
N ASP A 34 -15.67 13.39 7.59
CA ASP A 34 -14.99 12.39 8.42
C ASP A 34 -14.23 11.43 7.49
N THR A 35 -12.96 11.72 7.26
CA THR A 35 -12.15 11.03 6.25
C THR A 35 -11.57 9.75 6.85
N GLY A 36 -11.52 9.66 8.18
CA GLY A 36 -11.11 8.46 8.93
C GLY A 36 -11.87 7.19 8.52
N PRO A 37 -13.22 7.18 8.51
CA PRO A 37 -14.01 6.08 7.98
C PRO A 37 -13.65 5.68 6.54
N MET A 38 -13.35 6.65 5.67
CA MET A 38 -13.00 6.39 4.27
C MET A 38 -11.59 5.80 4.13
N VAL A 39 -10.63 6.24 4.94
CA VAL A 39 -9.31 5.62 5.03
C VAL A 39 -9.43 4.17 5.46
N LEU A 40 -10.19 3.90 6.53
CA LEU A 40 -10.41 2.54 7.00
C LEU A 40 -11.10 1.68 5.93
N ALA A 41 -12.15 2.20 5.28
CA ALA A 41 -12.84 1.50 4.20
C ALA A 41 -11.90 1.17 3.04
N GLY A 42 -11.02 2.10 2.67
CA GLY A 42 -10.00 1.88 1.66
C GLY A 42 -8.97 0.82 2.06
N VAL A 43 -8.44 0.89 3.29
CA VAL A 43 -7.50 -0.12 3.82
C VAL A 43 -8.16 -1.50 3.81
N LEU A 44 -9.36 -1.63 4.37
CA LEU A 44 -10.09 -2.90 4.40
C LEU A 44 -10.39 -3.42 3.00
N LEU A 45 -10.78 -2.55 2.07
CA LEU A 45 -11.02 -2.92 0.68
C LEU A 45 -9.72 -3.46 0.03
N SER A 46 -8.59 -2.79 0.24
CA SER A 46 -7.29 -3.25 -0.27
C SER A 46 -6.88 -4.61 0.33
N LEU A 47 -7.07 -4.82 1.64
CA LEU A 47 -6.80 -6.10 2.29
C LEU A 47 -7.72 -7.21 1.79
N VAL A 48 -9.00 -6.93 1.55
CA VAL A 48 -9.94 -7.89 0.96
C VAL A 48 -9.51 -8.27 -0.45
N VAL A 49 -9.10 -7.29 -1.27
CA VAL A 49 -8.60 -7.54 -2.62
C VAL A 49 -7.34 -8.39 -2.59
N ILE A 50 -6.36 -8.04 -1.73
CA ILE A 50 -5.13 -8.81 -1.55
C ILE A 50 -5.45 -10.24 -1.10
N TYR A 51 -6.37 -10.41 -0.14
CA TYR A 51 -6.81 -11.71 0.36
C TYR A 51 -7.51 -12.56 -0.71
N VAL A 52 -8.44 -11.98 -1.47
CA VAL A 52 -9.14 -12.69 -2.53
C VAL A 52 -8.16 -13.11 -3.62
N ALA A 53 -7.27 -12.20 -4.02
CA ALA A 53 -6.25 -12.50 -5.03
C ALA A 53 -5.29 -13.60 -4.56
N SER A 54 -4.77 -13.52 -3.33
CA SER A 54 -3.87 -14.54 -2.80
C SER A 54 -4.57 -15.89 -2.67
N LYS A 55 -5.83 -15.91 -2.22
CA LYS A 55 -6.62 -17.14 -2.11
C LYS A 55 -6.86 -17.80 -3.48
N LEU A 56 -7.20 -17.00 -4.50
CA LEU A 56 -7.37 -17.48 -5.87
C LEU A 56 -6.05 -18.00 -6.45
N GLY A 57 -4.95 -17.28 -6.23
CA GLY A 57 -3.62 -17.69 -6.65
C GLY A 57 -3.20 -19.02 -6.02
N GLY A 58 -3.37 -19.15 -4.70
CA GLY A 58 -3.04 -20.38 -3.97
C GLY A 58 -3.87 -21.59 -4.43
N GLU A 59 -5.16 -21.40 -4.74
CA GLU A 59 -6.01 -22.48 -5.25
C GLU A 59 -5.64 -22.86 -6.69
N LEU A 60 -5.29 -21.88 -7.55
CA LEU A 60 -4.79 -22.13 -8.89
C LEU A 60 -3.44 -22.87 -8.86
N SER A 61 -2.56 -22.58 -7.91
CA SER A 61 -1.31 -23.33 -7.74
C SER A 61 -1.54 -24.78 -7.36
N LYS A 62 -2.54 -25.07 -6.51
CA LYS A 62 -2.91 -26.47 -6.21
C LYS A 62 -3.40 -27.21 -7.45
N LEU A 63 -4.09 -26.53 -8.37
CA LEU A 63 -4.52 -27.14 -9.63
C LEU A 63 -3.33 -27.56 -10.52
N LEU A 64 -2.18 -26.91 -10.36
CA LEU A 64 -0.95 -27.18 -11.09
C LEU A 64 0.05 -28.03 -10.29
N ASP A 65 -0.35 -28.63 -9.17
CA ASP A 65 0.51 -29.38 -8.24
C ASP A 65 1.71 -28.56 -7.71
N LEU A 66 1.55 -27.24 -7.59
CA LEU A 66 2.55 -26.32 -7.04
C LEU A 66 2.24 -25.99 -5.56
N PRO A 67 3.27 -25.68 -4.74
CA PRO A 67 3.05 -25.16 -3.39
C PRO A 67 2.12 -23.93 -3.40
N PRO A 68 1.09 -23.87 -2.52
CA PRO A 68 0.12 -22.77 -2.50
C PRO A 68 0.75 -21.38 -2.34
N VAL A 69 1.81 -21.28 -1.54
CA VAL A 69 2.54 -20.03 -1.27
C VAL A 69 3.09 -19.40 -2.55
N LEU A 70 3.48 -20.20 -3.56
CA LEU A 70 3.93 -19.65 -4.84
C LEU A 70 2.79 -18.89 -5.55
N GLY A 71 1.58 -19.44 -5.55
CA GLY A 71 0.41 -18.80 -6.13
C GLY A 71 -0.02 -17.55 -5.38
N GLU A 72 0.07 -17.59 -4.05
CA GLU A 72 -0.22 -16.43 -3.19
C GLU A 72 0.74 -15.27 -3.47
N LEU A 73 2.05 -15.55 -3.57
CA LEU A 73 3.07 -14.54 -3.90
C LEU A 73 2.91 -13.99 -5.31
N VAL A 74 2.69 -14.86 -6.32
CA VAL A 74 2.49 -14.43 -7.70
C VAL A 74 1.24 -13.58 -7.84
N ALA A 75 0.11 -13.99 -7.22
CA ALA A 75 -1.11 -13.19 -7.23
C ALA A 75 -0.90 -11.83 -6.55
N GLY A 76 -0.19 -11.79 -5.43
CA GLY A 76 0.20 -10.53 -4.77
C GLY A 76 1.05 -9.62 -5.67
N VAL A 77 2.06 -10.17 -6.36
CA VAL A 77 2.91 -9.44 -7.31
C VAL A 77 2.11 -8.95 -8.52
N VAL A 78 1.17 -9.74 -9.04
CA VAL A 78 0.31 -9.33 -10.17
C VAL A 78 -0.62 -8.19 -9.77
N VAL A 79 -1.18 -8.25 -8.56
CA VAL A 79 -2.05 -7.19 -8.02
C VAL A 79 -1.25 -5.93 -7.66
N GLY A 80 -0.04 -6.07 -7.13
CA GLY A 80 0.79 -4.97 -6.63
C GLY A 80 1.75 -4.33 -7.65
N VAL A 81 2.52 -5.12 -8.40
CA VAL A 81 3.61 -4.63 -9.29
C VAL A 81 3.14 -4.38 -10.73
N SER A 82 2.01 -4.96 -11.15
CA SER A 82 1.09 -4.48 -12.22
C SER A 82 0.59 -5.59 -13.17
N ALA A 83 -0.74 -5.57 -13.35
CA ALA A 83 -1.46 -5.86 -14.59
C ALA A 83 -2.90 -5.26 -14.56
N LEU A 84 -3.42 -4.89 -13.37
CA LEU A 84 -4.78 -4.41 -13.15
C LEU A 84 -4.91 -2.95 -12.65
N HIS A 85 -3.80 -2.23 -12.41
CA HIS A 85 -3.80 -0.87 -11.80
C HIS A 85 -4.70 -0.77 -10.54
N LEU A 86 -4.84 -1.85 -9.78
CA LEU A 86 -5.82 -1.91 -8.69
C LEU A 86 -5.26 -1.34 -7.38
N ILE A 87 -3.98 -1.58 -7.10
CA ILE A 87 -3.26 -1.08 -5.91
C ILE A 87 -1.94 -0.49 -6.39
N MET A 88 -1.92 0.81 -6.66
CA MET A 88 -0.66 1.53 -6.80
C MET A 88 -0.26 2.14 -5.47
N PHE A 89 1.04 2.33 -5.28
CA PHE A 89 1.56 3.06 -4.13
C PHE A 89 2.09 4.41 -4.61
N PRO A 90 1.82 5.52 -3.91
CA PRO A 90 2.32 6.85 -4.27
C PRO A 90 3.85 6.88 -4.38
N GLU A 91 4.56 5.99 -3.67
CA GLU A 91 6.01 5.76 -3.73
C GLU A 91 6.53 5.42 -5.14
N THR A 92 5.68 4.87 -6.02
CA THR A 92 6.03 4.51 -7.40
C THR A 92 5.82 5.64 -8.41
N GLY A 93 5.44 6.84 -7.95
CA GLY A 93 5.13 7.99 -8.81
C GLY A 93 3.73 7.95 -9.44
N ALA A 94 2.88 7.01 -9.02
CA ALA A 94 1.55 6.81 -9.55
C ALA A 94 0.52 7.78 -8.91
N VAL A 95 -0.42 8.28 -9.72
CA VAL A 95 -1.43 9.26 -9.29
C VAL A 95 -2.71 8.51 -8.88
N ALA A 96 -3.41 8.96 -7.83
CA ALA A 96 -4.62 8.31 -7.32
C ALA A 96 -5.72 8.09 -8.38
N ALA A 97 -5.70 8.84 -9.49
CA ALA A 97 -6.61 8.72 -10.62
C ALA A 97 -6.42 7.42 -11.42
N ASP A 98 -5.24 6.83 -11.37
CA ASP A 98 -4.93 5.62 -12.13
C ASP A 98 -5.42 4.35 -11.38
N SER A 99 -5.83 4.46 -10.11
CA SER A 99 -6.26 3.34 -9.28
C SER A 99 -7.75 3.00 -9.46
N GLN A 100 -8.05 1.78 -9.91
CA GLN A 100 -9.44 1.31 -10.07
C GLN A 100 -10.20 1.24 -8.74
N LEU A 101 -9.53 0.90 -7.64
CA LEU A 101 -10.14 0.90 -6.31
C LEU A 101 -10.54 2.30 -5.88
N MET A 102 -9.70 3.28 -6.19
CA MET A 102 -9.98 4.65 -5.86
C MET A 102 -11.11 5.24 -6.73
N GLY A 103 -11.17 4.86 -8.01
CA GLY A 103 -12.33 5.14 -8.87
C GLY A 103 -13.63 4.53 -8.34
N LEU A 104 -13.57 3.31 -7.76
CA LEU A 104 -14.73 2.67 -7.14
C LEU A 104 -15.17 3.40 -5.85
N LEU A 105 -14.22 3.86 -5.03
CA LEU A 105 -14.51 4.67 -3.85
C LEU A 105 -15.08 6.06 -4.21
N GLN A 106 -14.57 6.69 -5.27
CA GLN A 106 -15.15 7.92 -5.82
C GLN A 106 -16.60 7.71 -6.28
N TRP A 107 -16.84 6.60 -6.99
CA TRP A 107 -18.15 6.25 -7.50
C TRP A 107 -19.16 5.95 -6.37
N LEU A 108 -18.73 5.25 -5.32
CA LEU A 108 -19.57 4.93 -4.16
C LEU A 108 -19.77 6.11 -3.20
N GLY A 109 -18.76 6.98 -3.07
CA GLY A 109 -18.69 8.02 -2.04
C GLY A 109 -18.92 9.46 -2.51
N GLY A 110 -18.99 9.72 -3.82
CA GLY A 110 -19.19 11.07 -4.37
C GLY A 110 -18.07 12.05 -4.00
N LEU A 111 -16.84 11.55 -3.84
CA LEU A 111 -15.71 12.29 -3.29
C LEU A 111 -15.06 13.25 -4.30
N SER A 112 -14.48 14.35 -3.81
CA SER A 112 -13.65 15.23 -4.63
C SER A 112 -12.27 14.59 -4.90
N PRO A 113 -11.60 14.93 -6.02
CA PRO A 113 -10.28 14.38 -6.36
C PRO A 113 -9.20 14.61 -5.29
N GLU A 114 -9.34 15.67 -4.49
CA GLU A 114 -8.40 16.04 -3.43
C GLU A 114 -8.56 15.15 -2.19
N ALA A 115 -9.81 14.86 -1.77
CA ALA A 115 -10.08 13.99 -0.62
C ALA A 115 -9.60 12.54 -0.88
N VAL A 116 -9.75 12.10 -2.12
CA VAL A 116 -9.25 10.84 -2.65
C VAL A 116 -7.73 10.74 -2.56
N ALA A 117 -7.01 11.77 -2.99
CA ALA A 117 -5.55 11.77 -2.93
C ALA A 117 -5.02 11.68 -1.48
N GLU A 118 -5.73 12.27 -0.52
CA GLU A 118 -5.40 12.18 0.90
C GLU A 118 -5.65 10.76 1.45
N VAL A 119 -6.83 10.19 1.16
CA VAL A 119 -7.17 8.81 1.55
C VAL A 119 -6.17 7.81 0.99
N PHE A 120 -5.74 8.00 -0.25
CA PHE A 120 -4.75 7.15 -0.91
C PHE A 120 -3.38 7.17 -0.21
N ARG A 121 -2.88 8.37 0.13
CA ARG A 121 -1.61 8.52 0.85
C ARG A 121 -1.65 7.85 2.22
N SER A 122 -2.69 8.12 3.01
CA SER A 122 -2.84 7.54 4.33
C SER A 122 -3.03 6.02 4.29
N GLN A 123 -3.82 5.50 3.34
CA GLN A 123 -3.97 4.06 3.14
C GLN A 123 -2.63 3.39 2.81
N SER A 124 -1.84 3.97 1.91
CA SER A 124 -0.55 3.41 1.51
C SER A 124 0.41 3.27 2.68
N GLU A 125 0.49 4.28 3.55
CA GLU A 125 1.32 4.24 4.75
C GLU A 125 0.93 3.06 5.64
N VAL A 126 -0.37 2.89 5.89
CA VAL A 126 -0.89 1.77 6.71
C VAL A 126 -0.57 0.42 6.06
N ILE A 127 -0.79 0.27 4.75
CA ILE A 127 -0.49 -0.99 4.05
C ILE A 127 1.01 -1.30 4.05
N SER A 128 1.87 -0.29 3.93
CA SER A 128 3.33 -0.47 4.03
C SER A 128 3.73 -1.01 5.40
N VAL A 129 3.19 -0.44 6.48
CA VAL A 129 3.45 -0.92 7.85
C VAL A 129 2.93 -2.35 8.03
N LEU A 130 1.73 -2.66 7.54
CA LEU A 130 1.18 -4.01 7.60
C LEU A 130 2.00 -5.03 6.79
N ALA A 131 2.53 -4.63 5.63
CA ALA A 131 3.40 -5.47 4.81
C ALA A 131 4.75 -5.73 5.50
N GLU A 132 5.35 -4.70 6.10
CA GLU A 132 6.59 -4.84 6.87
C GLU A 132 6.40 -5.79 8.06
N LEU A 133 5.33 -5.59 8.84
CA LEU A 133 4.97 -6.50 9.94
C LEU A 133 4.71 -7.93 9.44
N GLY A 134 3.99 -8.10 8.33
CA GLY A 134 3.70 -9.39 7.74
C GLY A 134 4.97 -10.15 7.33
N VAL A 135 5.92 -9.48 6.68
CA VAL A 135 7.21 -10.07 6.31
C VAL A 135 8.03 -10.42 7.55
N ILE A 136 8.07 -9.55 8.56
CA ILE A 136 8.77 -9.82 9.82
C ILE A 136 8.18 -11.06 10.50
N ILE A 137 6.86 -11.16 10.60
CA ILE A 137 6.17 -12.30 11.21
C ILE A 137 6.47 -13.59 10.42
N LEU A 138 6.41 -13.55 9.08
CA LEU A 138 6.70 -14.72 8.23
C LEU A 138 8.16 -15.20 8.39
N LEU A 139 9.13 -14.29 8.36
CA LEU A 139 10.55 -14.63 8.55
C LEU A 139 10.82 -15.14 9.96
N PHE A 140 10.13 -14.58 10.96
CA PHE A 140 10.20 -15.05 12.33
C PHE A 140 9.61 -16.46 12.50
N GLU A 141 8.46 -16.73 11.90
CA GLU A 141 7.82 -18.05 11.90
C GLU A 141 8.73 -19.11 11.27
N ILE A 142 9.29 -18.84 10.09
CA ILE A 142 10.26 -19.72 9.43
C ILE A 142 11.51 -19.93 10.33
N GLY A 143 11.96 -18.88 11.02
CA GLY A 143 13.07 -18.94 11.95
C GLY A 143 12.81 -19.79 13.20
N LEU A 144 11.59 -19.74 13.74
CA LEU A 144 11.17 -20.53 14.91
C LEU A 144 10.93 -22.01 14.57
N GLU A 145 10.46 -22.31 13.36
CA GLU A 145 10.20 -23.69 12.91
C GLU A 145 11.47 -24.41 12.43
N SER A 146 12.51 -23.67 12.04
CA SER A 146 13.79 -24.24 11.59
C SER A 146 14.59 -24.89 12.72
N ASP A 147 14.95 -26.18 12.57
CA ASP A 147 15.87 -26.87 13.48
C ASP A 147 17.33 -26.45 13.23
N LEU A 148 17.84 -25.56 14.10
CA LEU A 148 19.22 -25.07 14.02
C LEU A 148 20.28 -26.16 14.23
N ARG A 149 19.95 -27.23 14.96
CA ARG A 149 20.89 -28.33 15.25
C ARG A 149 21.08 -29.21 14.02
N GLU A 150 20.03 -29.40 13.22
CA GLU A 150 20.11 -30.09 11.95
C GLU A 150 20.88 -29.27 10.92
N LEU A 151 20.60 -27.96 10.85
CA LEU A 151 21.33 -27.03 9.97
C LEU A 151 22.83 -26.98 10.31
N GLN A 152 23.21 -27.04 11.59
CA GLN A 152 24.61 -27.02 12.02
C GLN A 152 25.41 -28.22 11.50
N LYS A 153 24.79 -29.40 11.34
CA LYS A 153 25.48 -30.62 10.85
C LYS A 153 25.91 -30.52 9.39
N VAL A 154 25.16 -29.76 8.59
CA VAL A 154 25.40 -29.56 7.15
C VAL A 154 25.75 -28.10 6.81
N GLY A 155 26.16 -27.32 7.81
CA GLY A 155 26.22 -25.85 7.74
C GLY A 155 27.04 -25.30 6.57
N TYR A 156 28.17 -25.93 6.23
CA TYR A 156 29.00 -25.48 5.10
C TYR A 156 28.31 -25.69 3.75
N GLN A 157 27.63 -26.82 3.57
CA GLN A 157 26.88 -27.10 2.33
C GLN A 157 25.66 -26.18 2.23
N ALA A 158 24.93 -25.99 3.34
CA ALA A 158 23.79 -25.09 3.41
C ALA A 158 24.17 -23.64 3.06
N ALA A 159 25.31 -23.16 3.58
CA ALA A 159 25.79 -21.80 3.30
C ALA A 159 26.12 -21.58 1.81
N ILE A 160 26.80 -22.53 1.16
CA ILE A 160 27.09 -22.42 -0.28
C ILE A 160 25.78 -22.43 -1.09
N VAL A 161 24.86 -23.35 -0.78
CA VAL A 161 23.58 -23.45 -1.50
C VAL A 161 22.76 -22.17 -1.33
N ALA A 162 22.72 -21.58 -0.13
CA ALA A 162 22.03 -20.32 0.12
C ALA A 162 22.65 -19.15 -0.65
N VAL A 163 23.98 -19.00 -0.60
CA VAL A 163 24.68 -17.92 -1.31
C VAL A 163 24.54 -18.05 -2.82
N VAL A 164 24.74 -19.24 -3.37
CA VAL A 164 24.60 -19.49 -4.82
C VAL A 164 23.14 -19.34 -5.24
N GLY A 165 22.20 -19.87 -4.45
CA GLY A 165 20.77 -19.79 -4.70
C GLY A 165 20.22 -18.36 -4.72
N VAL A 166 20.85 -17.41 -4.02
CA VAL A 166 20.52 -15.98 -4.09
C VAL A 166 21.33 -15.28 -5.18
N ALA A 167 22.66 -15.42 -5.19
CA ALA A 167 23.53 -14.67 -6.08
C ALA A 167 23.31 -15.01 -7.56
N ALA A 168 23.05 -16.28 -7.89
CA ALA A 168 22.87 -16.72 -9.27
C ALA A 168 21.62 -16.10 -9.94
N PRO A 169 20.40 -16.19 -9.39
CA PRO A 169 19.23 -15.55 -10.00
C PRO A 169 19.35 -14.02 -10.06
N PHE A 170 20.00 -13.37 -9.08
CA PHE A 170 20.27 -11.93 -9.15
C PHE A 170 21.24 -11.57 -10.29
N ALA A 171 22.34 -12.31 -10.43
CA ALA A 171 23.32 -12.10 -11.49
C ALA A 171 22.70 -12.37 -12.88
N LEU A 172 21.94 -13.46 -13.02
CA LEU A 172 21.24 -13.81 -14.26
C LEU A 172 20.17 -12.79 -14.62
N GLY A 173 19.38 -12.31 -13.65
CA GLY A 173 18.39 -11.25 -13.87
C GLY A 173 19.05 -9.96 -14.34
N THR A 174 20.14 -9.55 -13.68
CA THR A 174 20.90 -8.33 -14.05
C THR A 174 21.53 -8.45 -15.44
N ALA A 175 22.24 -9.55 -15.71
CA ALA A 175 22.85 -9.80 -17.01
C ALA A 175 21.80 -9.90 -18.12
N GLY A 176 20.66 -10.55 -17.85
CA GLY A 176 19.55 -10.64 -18.78
C GLY A 176 18.99 -9.27 -19.15
N LEU A 177 18.81 -8.37 -18.17
CA LEU A 177 18.39 -6.99 -18.43
C LEU A 177 19.42 -6.22 -19.27
N MET A 178 20.70 -6.30 -18.92
CA MET A 178 21.77 -5.62 -19.67
C MET A 178 21.88 -6.13 -21.12
N MET A 179 21.78 -7.44 -21.34
CA MET A 179 21.86 -8.02 -22.69
C MET A 179 20.61 -7.74 -23.53
N LEU A 180 19.42 -7.79 -22.93
CA LEU A 180 18.17 -7.59 -23.68
C LEU A 180 17.91 -6.11 -23.98
N PHE A 181 18.18 -5.23 -23.01
CA PHE A 181 17.87 -3.80 -23.11
C PHE A 181 19.09 -2.92 -23.41
N HIS A 182 20.30 -3.48 -23.48
CA HIS A 182 21.55 -2.75 -23.75
C HIS A 182 21.77 -1.53 -22.83
N VAL A 183 21.38 -1.66 -21.56
CA VAL A 183 21.59 -0.68 -20.48
C VAL A 183 22.81 -1.07 -19.66
#